data_AF-A0A9E5TC41-F1
#
_entry.id   AF-A0A9E5TC41-F1
#
_cell.length_a   1.000
_cell.length_b   1.000
_cell.length_c   1.000
_cell.angle_alpha   90.00
_cell.angle_beta   90.00
_cell.angle_gamma   90.00
#
_symmetry.space_group_name_H-M   'P 1'
#
loop_
_entity.id
_entity.type
_entity.pdbx_description
1 polymer ?
#
loop_
_entity_poly.entity_id
_entity_poly.type
_entity_poly.pdbx_seq_one_letter_code
_entity_poly.pdbx_strand_id
1 'polypeptide(L)'
;EKGLKSLQGILNKATIVKFNETEIKELTGKEKILDASETIAEYGPGIVLTTLGKKGCFVYSDSVKKSIDSYRKFTPIDKTGAGDAFSCGFIFGDLKNWD
;
A
#
# COMPACT_ATOMS: atom_id res chain seq x y z
N GLU A 1 14.59 -10.49 15.14
CA GLU A 1 13.17 -10.76 14.89
C GLU A 1 12.77 -10.14 13.56
N LYS A 2 12.08 -10.88 12.70
CA LYS A 2 11.47 -10.34 11.46
C LYS A 2 9.96 -10.32 11.67
N GLY A 3 9.32 -9.16 11.57
CA GLY A 3 7.86 -9.03 11.72
C GLY A 3 7.43 -7.61 12.06
N LEU A 4 6.12 -7.34 12.11
CA LEU A 4 5.58 -5.99 12.33
C LEU A 4 6.17 -5.24 13.52
N LYS A 5 6.45 -5.95 14.62
CA LYS A 5 7.04 -5.36 15.83
C LYS A 5 8.38 -4.68 15.57
N SER A 6 9.22 -5.20 14.67
CA SER A 6 10.49 -4.56 14.34
C SER A 6 10.31 -3.28 13.52
N LEU A 7 9.17 -3.12 12.86
CA LEU A 7 8.82 -1.94 12.06
C LEU A 7 8.02 -0.89 12.85
N GLN A 8 7.54 -1.22 14.05
CA GLN A 8 6.66 -0.36 14.85
C GLN A 8 7.20 1.08 15.02
N GLY A 9 8.50 1.24 15.26
CA GLY A 9 9.12 2.57 15.43
C GLY A 9 9.21 3.43 14.18
N ILE A 10 9.02 2.83 12.99
CA ILE A 10 8.91 3.54 11.70
C ILE A 10 7.44 3.74 11.35
N LEU A 11 6.62 2.69 11.51
CA LEU A 11 5.19 2.74 11.22
C LEU A 11 4.48 3.84 12.01
N ASN A 12 4.79 4.00 13.30
CA ASN A 12 4.17 5.04 14.13
C ASN A 12 4.59 6.48 13.79
N LYS A 13 5.54 6.67 12.88
CA LYS A 13 5.99 7.98 12.38
C LYS A 13 5.64 8.20 10.91
N ALA A 14 5.15 7.18 10.22
CA ALA A 14 4.82 7.25 8.81
C ALA A 14 3.34 7.65 8.65
N THR A 15 3.07 8.66 7.82
CA THR A 15 1.70 9.04 7.46
C THR A 15 1.11 8.09 6.42
N ILE A 16 1.93 7.73 5.43
CA ILE A 16 1.58 6.87 4.31
C ILE A 16 2.58 5.73 4.26
N VAL A 17 2.11 4.49 4.14
CA VAL A 17 2.95 3.31 3.92
C VAL A 17 2.47 2.53 2.70
N LYS A 18 3.41 1.90 1.99
CA LYS A 18 3.12 1.08 0.82
C LYS A 18 3.73 -0.30 0.97
N PHE A 19 2.94 -1.31 0.63
CA PHE A 19 3.36 -2.69 0.51
C PHE A 19 2.91 -3.26 -0.84
N ASN A 20 3.50 -4.38 -1.26
CA ASN A 20 2.87 -5.25 -2.23
C ASN A 20 2.00 -6.34 -1.54
N GLU A 21 1.20 -7.07 -2.34
CA GLU A 21 0.32 -8.14 -1.84
C GLU A 21 1.07 -9.18 -0.99
N THR A 22 2.26 -9.62 -1.41
CA THR A 22 3.03 -10.64 -0.69
C THR A 22 3.57 -10.09 0.63
N GLU A 23 4.19 -8.90 0.59
CA GLU A 23 4.79 -8.27 1.77
C GLU A 23 3.78 -8.04 2.88
N ILE A 24 2.60 -7.49 2.58
CA ILE A 24 1.61 -7.16 3.61
C ILE A 24 1.01 -8.42 4.24
N LYS A 25 0.81 -9.48 3.44
CA LYS A 25 0.31 -10.78 3.93
C LYS A 25 1.35 -11.47 4.81
N GLU A 26 2.61 -11.50 4.38
CA GLU A 26 3.71 -12.08 5.16
C GLU A 26 3.94 -11.34 6.47
N LEU A 27 3.87 -10.00 6.46
CA LEU A 27 4.06 -9.18 7.65
C LEU A 27 2.93 -9.36 8.67
N THR A 28 1.67 -9.39 8.21
CA THR A 28 0.48 -9.39 9.09
C THR A 28 -0.06 -10.78 9.41
N GLY A 29 0.27 -11.79 8.61
CA GLY A 29 -0.32 -13.13 8.67
C GLY A 29 -1.79 -13.18 8.24
N LYS A 30 -2.30 -12.16 7.53
CA LYS A 30 -3.69 -12.06 7.08
C LYS A 30 -3.80 -12.36 5.59
N GLU A 31 -4.83 -13.12 5.19
CA GLU A 31 -5.07 -13.44 3.77
C GLU A 31 -5.86 -12.36 3.02
N LYS A 32 -6.75 -11.66 3.72
CA LYS A 32 -7.53 -10.56 3.13
C LYS A 32 -6.73 -9.27 3.22
N ILE A 33 -6.63 -8.55 2.10
CA ILE A 33 -5.91 -7.28 2.01
C ILE A 33 -6.51 -6.22 2.94
N LEU A 34 -7.84 -6.22 3.10
CA LEU A 34 -8.52 -5.32 4.03
C LEU A 34 -8.03 -5.56 5.47
N ASP A 35 -8.17 -6.79 5.98
CA ASP A 35 -7.75 -7.16 7.34
C ASP A 35 -6.24 -6.92 7.56
N ALA A 36 -5.42 -7.16 6.54
CA ALA A 36 -3.98 -6.88 6.57
C ALA A 36 -3.72 -5.37 6.69
N SER A 37 -4.39 -4.55 5.89
CA SER A 37 -4.25 -3.10 5.92
C SER A 37 -4.73 -2.50 7.25
N GLU A 38 -5.83 -3.02 7.80
CA GLU A 38 -6.32 -2.67 9.14
C GLU A 38 -5.26 -2.97 10.21
N THR A 39 -4.66 -4.16 10.16
CA THR A 39 -3.58 -4.55 11.08
C THR A 39 -2.38 -3.61 10.99
N ILE A 40 -2.00 -3.13 9.80
CA ILE A 40 -0.92 -2.14 9.65
C ILE A 40 -1.32 -0.78 10.24
N ALA A 41 -2.53 -0.32 9.96
CA ALA A 41 -3.02 1.00 10.39
C ALA A 41 -3.05 1.14 11.92
N GLU A 42 -3.31 0.04 12.65
CA GLU A 42 -3.22 -0.01 14.13
C GLU A 42 -1.85 0.40 14.68
N TYR A 43 -0.79 0.38 13.86
CA TYR A 43 0.56 0.78 14.27
C TYR A 43 0.85 2.26 14.04
N GLY A 44 -0.07 3.01 13.42
CA GLY A 44 0.02 4.48 13.29
C GLY A 44 -0.25 5.07 11.90
N PRO A 45 0.08 4.43 10.76
CA PRO A 45 -0.12 5.04 9.45
C PRO A 45 -1.60 5.31 9.16
N GLY A 46 -1.92 6.56 8.77
CA GLY A 46 -3.28 6.95 8.39
C GLY A 46 -3.70 6.45 7.00
N ILE A 47 -2.72 6.16 6.13
CA ILE A 47 -2.94 5.61 4.79
C ILE A 47 -2.05 4.39 4.57
N VAL A 48 -2.67 3.28 4.17
CA VAL A 48 -1.99 2.04 3.76
C VAL A 48 -2.32 1.74 2.31
N LEU A 49 -1.28 1.71 1.47
CA LEU A 49 -1.38 1.39 0.04
C LEU A 49 -0.88 -0.03 -0.19
N THR A 50 -1.68 -0.85 -0.88
CA THR A 50 -1.26 -2.19 -1.28
C THR A 50 -1.31 -2.34 -2.79
N THR A 51 -0.16 -2.50 -3.44
CA THR A 51 -0.11 -2.78 -4.90
C THR A 51 -0.37 -4.26 -5.17
N LEU A 52 -1.23 -4.54 -6.15
CA LEU A 52 -1.74 -5.87 -6.51
C LEU A 52 -1.36 -6.26 -7.95
N GLY A 53 -0.28 -5.66 -8.48
CA GLY A 53 0.18 -5.87 -9.85
C GLY A 53 -0.90 -5.58 -10.89
N LYS A 54 -1.23 -6.57 -11.72
CA LYS A 54 -2.26 -6.47 -12.79
C LYS A 54 -3.70 -6.30 -12.28
N LYS A 55 -3.92 -6.34 -10.96
CA LYS A 55 -5.21 -6.06 -10.33
C LYS A 55 -5.31 -4.59 -9.88
N GLY A 56 -4.23 -3.82 -10.02
CA GLY A 56 -4.16 -2.42 -9.59
C GLY A 56 -3.67 -2.27 -8.16
N CYS A 57 -4.38 -1.51 -7.34
CA CYS A 57 -4.02 -1.29 -5.94
C CYS A 57 -5.25 -1.27 -5.03
N PHE A 58 -5.02 -1.47 -3.74
CA PHE A 58 -5.99 -1.23 -2.68
C PHE A 58 -5.51 -0.06 -1.82
N VAL A 59 -6.42 0.87 -1.54
CA VAL A 59 -6.19 2.03 -0.67
C VAL A 59 -7.01 1.84 0.59
N TYR A 60 -6.35 1.94 1.74
CA TYR A 60 -6.97 1.93 3.06
C TYR A 60 -6.66 3.23 3.81
N SER A 61 -7.70 3.82 4.38
CA SER A 61 -7.69 4.85 5.42
C SER A 61 -9.02 4.77 6.19
N ASP A 62 -9.19 5.61 7.20
CA ASP A 62 -10.44 5.70 7.96
C ASP A 62 -11.66 6.08 7.10
N SER A 63 -11.44 6.84 6.01
CA SER A 63 -12.51 7.31 5.12
C SER A 63 -12.62 6.54 3.81
N VAL A 64 -11.55 5.87 3.37
CA VAL A 64 -11.48 5.20 2.06
C VAL A 64 -10.98 3.78 2.22
N LYS A 65 -11.76 2.81 1.72
CA LYS A 65 -11.40 1.40 1.63
C LYS A 65 -11.76 0.90 0.24
N LYS A 66 -10.86 1.06 -0.73
CA LYS A 66 -11.22 0.91 -2.15
C LYS A 66 -10.13 0.23 -2.97
N SER A 67 -10.56 -0.66 -3.87
CA SER A 67 -9.71 -1.18 -4.95
C SER A 67 -9.78 -0.27 -6.17
N ILE A 68 -8.62 0.06 -6.72
CA ILE A 68 -8.48 0.77 -7.99
C ILE A 68 -7.90 -0.21 -9.00
N ASP A 69 -8.63 -0.45 -10.09
CA ASP A 69 -8.20 -1.36 -11.15
C ASP A 69 -6.98 -0.81 -11.89
N SER A 70 -6.03 -1.68 -12.25
CA SER A 70 -4.92 -1.29 -13.13
C SER A 70 -5.42 -1.01 -14.56
N TYR A 71 -4.74 -0.13 -15.27
CA TYR A 71 -4.93 0.03 -16.70
C TYR A 71 -4.63 -1.30 -17.43
N ARG A 72 -5.56 -1.81 -18.24
CA ARG A 72 -5.49 -3.18 -18.79
C ARG A 72 -4.91 -3.27 -20.20
N LYS A 73 -4.66 -2.15 -20.89
CA LYS A 73 -4.25 -2.12 -22.30
C LYS A 73 -2.75 -1.87 -22.48
N PHE A 74 -1.90 -2.66 -21.83
CA PHE A 74 -0.47 -2.66 -22.09
C PHE A 74 0.20 -3.97 -21.66
N THR A 75 1.33 -4.29 -22.29
CA THR A 75 2.22 -5.37 -21.88
C THR A 75 3.45 -4.75 -21.20
N PRO A 76 3.68 -5.02 -19.90
CA PRO A 76 4.88 -4.53 -19.23
C PRO A 76 6.14 -5.09 -19.91
N ILE A 77 7.05 -4.21 -20.32
CA ILE A 77 8.35 -4.60 -20.88
C ILE A 77 9.37 -4.77 -19.74
N ASP A 78 9.41 -3.81 -18.83
CA ASP A 78 10.17 -3.83 -17.58
C ASP A 78 9.28 -3.36 -16.43
N LYS A 79 9.40 -4.02 -15.28
CA LYS A 79 8.64 -3.71 -14.05
C LYS A 79 9.50 -3.00 -13.02
N THR A 80 10.80 -2.89 -13.25
CA THR A 80 11.74 -2.19 -12.38
C THR A 80 11.29 -0.74 -12.20
N GLY A 81 11.22 -0.28 -10.96
CA GLY A 81 10.77 1.08 -10.62
C GLY A 81 9.26 1.32 -10.72
N ALA A 82 8.43 0.36 -11.15
CA ALA A 82 6.97 0.56 -11.23
C ALA A 82 6.36 0.89 -9.85
N GLY A 83 6.86 0.25 -8.80
CA GLY A 83 6.44 0.52 -7.43
C GLY A 83 6.86 1.91 -6.94
N ASP A 84 8.03 2.41 -7.34
CA ASP A 84 8.53 3.73 -6.94
C ASP A 84 7.82 4.84 -7.71
N ALA A 85 7.59 4.64 -9.02
CA ALA A 85 6.79 5.52 -9.85
C ALA A 85 5.35 5.65 -9.30
N PHE A 86 4.76 4.53 -8.84
CA PHE A 86 3.45 4.55 -8.17
C PHE A 86 3.49 5.41 -6.89
N SER A 87 4.49 5.21 -6.02
CA SER A 87 4.64 6.01 -4.80
C SER A 87 4.74 7.50 -5.11
N CYS A 88 5.56 7.89 -6.09
CA CYS A 88 5.72 9.28 -6.51
C CYS A 88 4.41 9.87 -7.04
N GLY A 89 3.68 9.12 -7.87
CA GLY A 89 2.39 9.57 -8.40
C GLY A 89 1.35 9.77 -7.29
N PHE A 90 1.28 8.86 -6.33
CA PHE A 90 0.37 8.99 -5.19
C PHE A 90 0.72 10.22 -4.33
N ILE A 91 1.99 10.37 -3.93
CA ILE A 91 2.44 11.51 -3.13
C ILE A 91 2.18 12.83 -3.86
N PHE A 92 2.40 12.87 -5.17
CA PHE A 92 2.09 14.06 -5.97
C PHE A 92 0.60 14.39 -5.95
N GLY A 93 -0.27 13.40 -6.13
CA GLY A 93 -1.73 13.59 -6.07
C GLY A 93 -2.20 14.07 -4.69
N ASP A 94 -1.68 13.47 -3.63
CA ASP A 94 -1.96 13.86 -2.24
C ASP A 94 -1.55 15.32 -1.97
N LEU A 95 -0.34 15.72 -2.35
CA LEU A 95 0.13 17.11 -2.24
C LEU A 95 -0.68 18.11 -3.09
N LYS A 96 -1.38 17.63 -4.13
CA LYS A 96 -2.28 18.43 -4.97
C LYS A 96 -3.75 18.37 -4.52
N ASN A 97 -4.05 17.65 -3.44
CA ASN A 97 -5.40 17.42 -2.93
C ASN A 97 -6.33 16.81 -4.00
N TRP A 98 -5.84 15.81 -4.73
CA TRP A 98 -6.68 14.99 -5.61
C TRP A 98 -7.52 14.01 -4.80
N ASP A 99 -8.70 13.67 -5.32
CA ASP A 99 -9.71 12.82 -4.67
C ASP A 99 -9.52 11.31 -4.92
#